data_AF-A0A9D5QEH4-F1
#
_entry.id   AF-A0A9D5QEH4-F1
#
_cell.length_a   1.000
_cell.length_b   1.000
_cell.length_c   1.000
_cell.angle_alpha   90.00
_cell.angle_beta   90.00
_cell.angle_gamma   90.00
#
_symmetry.space_group_name_H-M   'P 1'
#
loop_
_entity.id
_entity.type
_entity.pdbx_description
1 polymer ?
#
loop_
_entity_poly.entity_id
_entity_poly.type
_entity_poly.pdbx_seq_one_letter_code
_entity_poly.pdbx_strand_id
1 'polypeptide(L)'
;MKSQLFAKRYSKQPEAAVEIFKKVLKSLLIGTLAGVAIALLTNFFVPDLIDRLEHQSYYMRYYWKYMELGDREEGKKDDEESGIFIVDIDDRTMHKLGNYWNWNRSYHAEMINTLVKHCPAAIVFDINFYDPEDQHHIDRLNDLLQRSEAASEDVRLSDALRASIVSTIDYDRQLVEATANAGVVYNGIRLSDERDYPDHALSQVEHRKTLEWHNALKPSSAVEMKPEVRKKIHYEKEYIDGIFPPLAQASKAIGHLNIPPNSDGVIREIPLLYGFGKNPQVYLPISLRTVASLFATPSGEIEFRPGKYIDIGKPFKVFKDDDGRVSYSYPNVTSSQVKAILSNAEKILALKPNESITLSSYLKIGRQNGEPYAYMHCGWFPRELVDVLAAADMRGVLDMDVGTRRDLSPEISVSRDSDMDWVLSAPYGDEEYWLAKDDLATLGMLDKEEFGGVADGEEKLVFHTFMVKNKDGVLLSSIPVLREQTLRELCALEWGDIAAIKPGTRRDFGKT
;
A
#
# COMPACT_ATOMS: atom_id res chain seq x y z
N MET A 1 -10.25 84.33 -40.89
CA MET A 1 -10.99 84.22 -39.61
C MET A 1 -11.48 82.78 -39.36
N LYS A 2 -10.64 81.76 -39.62
CA LYS A 2 -10.99 80.33 -39.57
C LYS A 2 -10.10 79.49 -38.65
N SER A 3 -9.17 80.08 -37.88
CA SER A 3 -8.22 79.34 -37.03
C SER A 3 -8.48 79.43 -35.51
N GLN A 4 -9.34 80.35 -35.05
CA GLN A 4 -9.56 80.54 -33.61
C GLN A 4 -10.73 79.74 -33.01
N LEU A 5 -11.62 79.17 -33.83
CA LEU A 5 -12.74 78.35 -33.35
C LEU A 5 -12.46 76.83 -33.31
N PHE A 6 -11.42 76.34 -33.99
CA PHE A 6 -11.00 74.93 -33.93
C PHE A 6 -10.02 74.62 -32.79
N ALA A 7 -9.25 75.61 -32.33
CA ALA A 7 -8.28 75.43 -31.24
C ALA A 7 -8.92 75.30 -29.84
N LYS A 8 -10.18 75.72 -29.67
CA LYS A 8 -10.85 75.71 -28.35
C LYS A 8 -11.54 74.38 -28.01
N ARG A 9 -11.63 73.44 -28.96
CA ARG A 9 -12.30 72.13 -28.76
C ARG A 9 -11.33 70.96 -28.55
N TYR A 10 -10.04 71.16 -28.84
CA TYR A 10 -8.98 70.15 -28.64
C TYR A 10 -8.11 70.37 -27.38
N SER A 11 -8.35 71.43 -26.58
CA SER A 11 -7.59 71.67 -25.34
C SER A 11 -8.21 71.06 -24.07
N LYS A 12 -9.41 70.47 -24.15
CA LYS A 12 -10.13 69.91 -22.98
C LYS A 12 -10.11 68.38 -22.85
N GLN A 13 -9.61 67.66 -23.86
CA GLN A 13 -9.53 66.19 -23.81
C GLN A 13 -8.45 65.61 -22.88
N PRO A 14 -7.22 66.18 -22.76
CA PRO A 14 -6.23 65.63 -21.82
C PRO A 14 -6.61 65.91 -20.35
N GLU A 15 -7.30 67.01 -20.06
CA GLU A 15 -7.72 67.36 -18.70
C GLU A 15 -8.77 66.38 -18.14
N ALA A 16 -9.77 66.01 -18.94
CA ALA A 16 -10.82 65.06 -18.51
C ALA A 16 -10.26 63.66 -18.25
N ALA A 17 -9.32 63.18 -19.08
CA ALA A 17 -8.67 61.88 -18.89
C ALA A 17 -7.80 61.86 -17.62
N VAL A 18 -7.06 62.95 -17.36
CA VAL A 18 -6.27 63.13 -16.13
C VAL A 18 -7.16 63.20 -14.90
N GLU A 19 -8.33 63.84 -14.99
CA GLU A 19 -9.27 63.94 -13.88
C GLU A 19 -9.94 62.60 -13.55
N ILE A 20 -10.33 61.82 -14.57
CA ILE A 20 -10.84 60.45 -14.40
C ILE A 20 -9.77 59.56 -13.79
N PHE A 21 -8.53 59.63 -14.28
CA PHE A 21 -7.40 58.86 -13.73
C PHE A 21 -7.15 59.19 -12.25
N LYS A 22 -7.18 60.48 -11.87
CA LYS A 22 -7.07 60.90 -10.47
C LYS A 22 -8.22 60.36 -9.61
N LYS A 23 -9.45 60.33 -10.12
CA LYS A 23 -10.61 59.77 -9.41
C LYS A 23 -10.45 58.26 -9.22
N VAL A 24 -10.04 57.53 -10.26
CA VAL A 24 -9.77 56.08 -10.16
C VAL A 24 -8.65 55.81 -9.17
N LEU A 25 -7.54 56.54 -9.23
CA LEU A 25 -6.41 56.37 -8.31
C LEU A 25 -6.81 56.67 -6.86
N LYS A 26 -7.61 57.72 -6.64
CA LYS A 26 -8.14 58.06 -5.31
C LYS A 26 -9.10 56.99 -4.79
N SER A 27 -9.94 56.44 -5.67
CA SER A 27 -10.87 55.35 -5.34
C SER A 27 -10.13 54.08 -4.96
N LEU A 28 -9.10 53.74 -5.74
CA LEU A 28 -8.21 52.60 -5.48
C LEU A 28 -7.48 52.78 -4.15
N LEU A 29 -6.92 53.98 -3.90
CA LEU A 29 -6.23 54.28 -2.65
C LEU A 29 -7.16 54.16 -1.44
N ILE A 30 -8.36 54.74 -1.51
CA ILE A 30 -9.36 54.66 -0.43
C ILE A 30 -9.79 53.21 -0.24
N GLY A 31 -10.05 52.46 -1.31
CA GLY A 31 -10.40 51.05 -1.26
C GLY A 31 -9.30 50.20 -0.62
N THR A 32 -8.04 50.41 -1.00
CA THR A 32 -6.89 49.72 -0.40
C THR A 32 -6.71 50.09 1.07
N LEU A 33 -6.82 51.38 1.43
CA LEU A 33 -6.73 51.82 2.82
C LEU A 33 -7.85 51.25 3.69
N ALA A 34 -9.09 51.23 3.18
CA ALA A 34 -10.22 50.63 3.86
C ALA A 34 -10.03 49.11 4.01
N GLY A 35 -9.56 48.44 2.96
CA GLY A 35 -9.25 47.00 2.99
C GLY A 35 -8.16 46.66 3.99
N VAL A 36 -7.07 47.42 4.03
CA VAL A 36 -5.98 47.26 5.01
C VAL A 36 -6.47 47.56 6.42
N ALA A 37 -7.28 48.61 6.63
CA ALA A 37 -7.84 48.93 7.93
C ALA A 37 -8.77 47.82 8.43
N ILE A 38 -9.64 47.28 7.57
CA ILE A 38 -10.48 46.13 7.90
C ILE A 38 -9.62 44.92 8.23
N ALA A 39 -8.61 44.60 7.41
CA ALA A 39 -7.72 43.47 7.65
C ALA A 39 -6.96 43.59 8.99
N LEU A 40 -6.46 44.79 9.32
CA LEU A 40 -5.82 45.07 10.60
C LEU A 40 -6.81 44.99 11.77
N LEU A 41 -8.01 45.54 11.61
CA LEU A 41 -9.07 45.46 12.62
C LEU A 41 -9.49 44.02 12.88
N THR A 42 -9.73 43.23 11.83
CA THR A 42 -10.08 41.80 11.98
C THR A 42 -8.93 41.03 12.59
N ASN A 43 -7.69 41.24 12.14
CA ASN A 43 -6.52 40.54 12.68
C ASN A 43 -6.24 40.88 14.15
N PHE A 44 -6.56 42.11 14.58
CA PHE A 44 -6.30 42.55 15.96
C PHE A 44 -7.46 42.28 16.93
N PHE A 45 -8.70 42.53 16.51
CA PHE A 45 -9.87 42.46 17.41
C PHE A 45 -10.65 41.14 17.31
N VAL A 46 -10.59 40.46 16.15
CA VAL A 46 -11.24 39.16 15.96
C VAL A 46 -10.28 38.22 15.23
N PRO A 47 -9.12 37.89 15.84
CA PRO A 47 -8.21 36.91 15.28
C PRO A 47 -9.02 35.64 14.93
N ASP A 48 -8.75 35.11 13.74
CA ASP A 48 -9.40 33.92 13.18
C ASP A 48 -10.83 34.09 12.64
N LEU A 49 -11.43 35.30 12.59
CA LEU A 49 -12.78 35.46 12.01
C LEU A 49 -12.84 34.94 10.57
N ILE A 50 -11.82 35.29 9.77
CA ILE A 50 -11.72 34.87 8.37
C ILE A 50 -11.56 33.35 8.30
N ASP A 51 -10.67 32.76 9.10
CA ASP A 51 -10.44 31.31 9.11
C ASP A 51 -11.68 30.54 9.57
N ARG A 52 -12.42 31.04 10.56
CA ARG A 52 -13.70 30.44 10.99
C ARG A 52 -14.74 30.48 9.89
N LEU A 53 -14.87 31.61 9.20
CA LEU A 53 -15.79 31.71 8.05
C LEU A 53 -15.35 30.78 6.92
N GLU A 54 -14.05 30.69 6.65
CA GLU A 54 -13.51 29.77 5.65
C GLU A 54 -13.79 28.31 6.04
N HIS A 55 -13.56 27.91 7.29
CA HIS A 55 -13.86 26.57 7.79
C HIS A 55 -15.36 26.24 7.65
N GLN A 56 -16.25 27.16 8.02
CA GLN A 56 -17.70 26.97 7.83
C GLN A 56 -18.05 26.83 6.34
N SER A 57 -17.49 27.68 5.48
CA SER A 57 -17.71 27.58 4.05
C SER A 57 -17.16 26.28 3.46
N TYR A 58 -16.01 25.82 3.96
CA TYR A 58 -15.37 24.56 3.59
C TYR A 58 -16.29 23.38 3.90
N TYR A 59 -16.87 23.34 5.10
CA TYR A 59 -17.84 22.31 5.47
C TYR A 59 -19.09 22.35 4.63
N MET A 60 -19.63 23.53 4.32
CA MET A 60 -20.79 23.67 3.44
C MET A 60 -20.48 23.14 2.03
N ARG A 61 -19.30 23.46 1.48
CA ARG A 61 -18.86 22.95 0.17
C ARG A 61 -18.70 21.43 0.18
N TYR A 62 -18.11 20.87 1.24
CA TYR A 62 -18.02 19.42 1.42
C TYR A 62 -19.41 18.80 1.55
N TYR A 63 -20.25 19.31 2.44
CA TYR A 63 -21.61 18.83 2.66
C TYR A 63 -22.43 18.84 1.38
N TRP A 64 -22.35 19.89 0.55
CA TRP A 64 -23.00 19.93 -0.76
C TRP A 64 -22.42 18.89 -1.73
N LYS A 65 -21.09 18.79 -1.83
CA LYS A 65 -20.43 17.80 -2.69
C LYS A 65 -20.79 16.36 -2.30
N TYR A 66 -20.86 16.06 -1.00
CA TYR A 66 -21.17 14.73 -0.50
C TYR A 66 -22.68 14.43 -0.43
N MET A 67 -23.56 15.42 -0.30
CA MET A 67 -24.99 15.22 -0.52
C MET A 67 -25.30 14.87 -1.98
N GLU A 68 -24.63 15.50 -2.95
CA GLU A 68 -24.75 15.12 -4.37
C GLU A 68 -24.24 13.70 -4.64
N LEU A 69 -23.31 13.19 -3.80
CA LEU A 69 -22.84 11.80 -3.83
C LEU A 69 -23.76 10.85 -3.04
N GLY A 70 -24.47 11.33 -2.02
CA GLY A 70 -25.28 10.53 -1.10
C GLY A 70 -26.54 9.90 -1.70
N ASP A 71 -26.97 10.34 -2.89
CA ASP A 71 -28.04 9.69 -3.67
C ASP A 71 -27.53 8.53 -4.54
N ARG A 72 -26.22 8.25 -4.56
CA ARG A 72 -25.66 7.00 -5.08
C ARG A 72 -25.39 6.08 -3.90
N GLU A 73 -26.11 4.96 -3.83
CA GLU A 73 -25.90 3.89 -2.84
C GLU A 73 -24.49 3.27 -2.98
N GLU A 74 -23.44 3.98 -2.54
CA GLU A 74 -22.03 3.57 -2.61
C GLU A 74 -21.44 3.70 -1.20
N GLY A 75 -21.42 2.60 -0.45
CA GLY A 75 -20.82 2.60 0.88
C GLY A 75 -20.59 1.22 1.50
N LYS A 76 -21.30 0.18 1.03
CA LYS A 76 -21.02 -1.20 1.47
C LYS A 76 -20.40 -2.09 0.40
N LYS A 77 -20.59 -1.80 -0.90
CA LYS A 77 -20.00 -2.59 -1.99
C LYS A 77 -18.59 -2.13 -2.39
N ASP A 78 -18.29 -0.84 -2.32
CA ASP A 78 -17.00 -0.32 -2.79
C ASP A 78 -15.81 -0.68 -1.86
N ASP A 79 -16.05 -0.89 -0.56
CA ASP A 79 -14.98 -1.23 0.40
C ASP A 79 -14.40 -2.62 0.13
N GLU A 80 -15.24 -3.65 -0.10
CA GLU A 80 -14.79 -5.00 -0.49
C GLU A 80 -14.09 -4.98 -1.86
N GLU A 81 -14.53 -4.12 -2.78
CA GLU A 81 -13.94 -3.99 -4.12
C GLU A 81 -12.57 -3.27 -4.14
N SER A 82 -12.26 -2.49 -3.10
CA SER A 82 -11.01 -1.76 -3.01
C SER A 82 -9.81 -2.68 -2.70
N GLY A 83 -10.06 -3.86 -2.11
CA GLY A 83 -9.02 -4.76 -1.62
C GLY A 83 -8.27 -4.22 -0.40
N ILE A 84 -8.85 -3.23 0.30
CA ILE A 84 -8.29 -2.62 1.50
C ILE A 84 -9.08 -3.11 2.71
N PHE A 85 -8.41 -3.79 3.63
CA PHE A 85 -9.00 -4.26 4.88
C PHE A 85 -8.41 -3.49 6.05
N ILE A 86 -9.27 -2.97 6.92
CA ILE A 86 -8.86 -2.27 8.14
C ILE A 86 -9.02 -3.24 9.31
N VAL A 87 -7.91 -3.49 10.01
CA VAL A 87 -7.90 -4.25 11.27
C VAL A 87 -7.81 -3.23 12.40
N ASP A 88 -8.90 -3.08 13.14
CA ASP A 88 -9.03 -2.06 14.19
C ASP A 88 -8.90 -2.64 15.59
N ILE A 89 -8.47 -1.81 16.54
CA ILE A 89 -8.42 -2.13 17.96
C ILE A 89 -9.70 -1.60 18.62
N ASP A 90 -10.75 -2.40 18.53
CA ASP A 90 -12.08 -2.05 19.04
C ASP A 90 -12.24 -2.34 20.54
N ASP A 91 -13.35 -1.87 21.11
CA ASP A 91 -13.70 -2.10 22.52
C ASP A 91 -13.75 -3.59 22.87
N ARG A 92 -14.18 -4.46 21.93
CA ARG A 92 -14.21 -5.92 22.16
C ARG A 92 -12.80 -6.47 22.35
N THR A 93 -11.85 -5.98 21.56
CA THR A 93 -10.46 -6.38 21.64
C THR A 93 -9.82 -5.87 22.94
N MET A 94 -10.06 -4.60 23.32
CA MET A 94 -9.59 -4.07 24.60
C MET A 94 -10.23 -4.76 25.81
N HIS A 95 -11.49 -5.18 25.74
CA HIS A 95 -12.12 -5.98 26.79
C HIS A 95 -11.46 -7.35 26.97
N LYS A 96 -10.97 -7.96 25.88
CA LYS A 96 -10.34 -9.29 25.90
C LYS A 96 -8.86 -9.24 26.30
N LEU A 97 -8.11 -8.27 25.77
CA LEU A 97 -6.64 -8.20 25.88
C LEU A 97 -6.17 -7.10 26.86
N GLY A 98 -7.06 -6.25 27.34
CA GLY A 98 -6.73 -5.09 28.17
C GLY A 98 -6.26 -3.88 27.35
N ASN A 99 -5.66 -2.91 28.03
CA ASN A 99 -5.22 -1.66 27.41
C ASN A 99 -4.12 -1.89 26.36
N TYR A 100 -4.31 -1.32 25.18
CA TYR A 100 -3.44 -1.50 24.02
C TYR A 100 -1.95 -1.24 24.28
N TRP A 101 -1.60 -0.17 25.02
CA TRP A 101 -0.20 0.19 25.28
C TRP A 101 0.55 -0.80 26.20
N ASN A 102 -0.16 -1.77 26.78
CA ASN A 102 0.43 -2.87 27.57
C ASN A 102 0.51 -4.18 26.77
N TRP A 103 0.07 -4.18 25.52
CA TRP A 103 0.07 -5.38 24.70
C TRP A 103 1.47 -5.77 24.31
N ASN A 104 1.66 -7.07 24.31
CA ASN A 104 2.89 -7.71 23.92
C ASN A 104 3.09 -7.69 22.40
N ARG A 105 4.31 -7.45 21.92
CA ARG A 105 4.63 -7.49 20.48
C ARG A 105 4.39 -8.84 19.78
N SER A 106 4.30 -9.94 20.53
CA SER A 106 3.90 -11.27 20.00
C SER A 106 2.51 -11.27 19.36
N TYR A 107 1.55 -10.47 19.85
CA TYR A 107 0.23 -10.36 19.20
C TYR A 107 0.33 -9.76 17.80
N HIS A 108 1.19 -8.75 17.63
CA HIS A 108 1.45 -8.15 16.32
C HIS A 108 2.21 -9.12 15.40
N ALA A 109 3.15 -9.89 15.94
CA ALA A 109 3.88 -10.92 15.21
C ALA A 109 2.94 -12.05 14.71
N GLU A 110 2.06 -12.56 15.59
CA GLU A 110 1.06 -13.57 15.25
C GLU A 110 0.07 -13.07 14.20
N MET A 111 -0.36 -11.81 14.31
CA MET A 111 -1.21 -11.16 13.31
C MET A 111 -0.52 -11.14 11.94
N ILE A 112 0.75 -10.70 11.86
CA ILE A 112 1.52 -10.69 10.61
C ILE A 112 1.61 -12.12 10.04
N ASN A 113 2.02 -13.09 10.85
CA ASN A 113 2.16 -14.50 10.43
C ASN A 113 0.83 -15.11 9.94
N THR A 114 -0.30 -14.64 10.47
CA THR A 114 -1.63 -15.07 10.03
C THR A 114 -2.01 -14.42 8.70
N LEU A 115 -1.86 -13.09 8.60
CA LEU A 115 -2.23 -12.33 7.41
C LEU A 115 -1.41 -12.76 6.18
N VAL A 116 -0.11 -13.01 6.33
CA VAL A 116 0.79 -13.38 5.22
C VAL A 116 0.36 -14.68 4.52
N LYS A 117 -0.31 -15.60 5.21
CA LYS A 117 -0.83 -16.85 4.60
C LYS A 117 -1.79 -16.59 3.44
N HIS A 118 -2.46 -15.43 3.46
CA HIS A 118 -3.40 -14.98 2.44
C HIS A 118 -2.75 -14.09 1.35
N CYS A 119 -1.41 -14.00 1.32
CA CYS A 119 -0.66 -13.25 0.30
C CYS A 119 -1.11 -11.78 0.13
N PRO A 120 -1.17 -10.97 1.22
CA PRO A 120 -1.49 -9.55 1.09
C PRO A 120 -0.39 -8.83 0.30
N ALA A 121 -0.77 -7.79 -0.45
CA ALA A 121 0.21 -6.95 -1.14
C ALA A 121 0.99 -6.04 -0.17
N ALA A 122 0.36 -5.64 0.92
CA ALA A 122 0.97 -4.83 1.97
C ALA A 122 0.24 -5.05 3.31
N ILE A 123 1.00 -5.00 4.41
CA ILE A 123 0.48 -4.87 5.77
C ILE A 123 1.01 -3.55 6.30
N VAL A 124 0.14 -2.62 6.67
CA VAL A 124 0.54 -1.26 7.08
C VAL A 124 0.13 -1.01 8.52
N PHE A 125 1.10 -0.64 9.36
CA PHE A 125 0.84 -0.24 10.74
C PHE A 125 0.70 1.27 10.88
N ASP A 126 -0.48 1.71 11.31
CA ASP A 126 -0.72 3.06 11.85
C ASP A 126 -0.53 3.08 13.38
N ILE A 127 0.61 2.54 13.81
CA ILE A 127 0.96 2.33 15.21
C ILE A 127 2.43 2.69 15.38
N ASN A 128 2.73 3.36 16.49
CA ASN A 128 4.11 3.68 16.88
C ASN A 128 4.68 2.59 17.77
N PHE A 129 5.84 2.04 17.41
CA PHE A 129 6.64 1.10 18.19
C PHE A 129 7.93 1.78 18.68
N TYR A 130 7.80 2.74 19.60
CA TYR A 130 8.88 3.67 20.01
C TYR A 130 10.22 3.00 20.35
N ASP A 131 10.28 2.34 21.51
CA ASP A 131 11.50 1.74 22.05
C ASP A 131 11.31 0.24 22.23
N PRO A 132 12.40 -0.57 22.22
CA PRO A 132 12.35 -1.99 22.56
C PRO A 132 11.56 -2.27 23.85
N GLU A 133 10.73 -3.31 23.88
CA GLU A 133 10.04 -3.74 25.10
C GLU A 133 11.08 -4.26 26.11
N ASP A 134 11.10 -3.66 27.32
CA ASP A 134 12.07 -3.83 28.42
C ASP A 134 13.24 -4.79 28.14
N GLN A 135 14.36 -4.23 27.66
CA GLN A 135 15.63 -4.95 27.41
C GLN A 135 16.10 -5.79 28.60
N HIS A 136 15.69 -5.43 29.82
CA HIS A 136 16.11 -6.12 31.02
C HIS A 136 15.33 -7.43 31.30
N HIS A 137 14.31 -7.80 30.52
CA HIS A 137 13.61 -9.09 30.72
C HIS A 137 14.56 -10.27 30.50
N ILE A 138 15.33 -10.19 29.40
CA ILE A 138 16.33 -11.20 29.04
C ILE A 138 17.47 -11.18 30.04
N ASP A 139 17.93 -9.99 30.45
CA ASP A 139 18.98 -9.86 31.46
C ASP A 139 18.53 -10.42 32.82
N ARG A 140 17.29 -10.12 33.26
CA ARG A 140 16.72 -10.70 34.49
C ARG A 140 16.57 -12.21 34.41
N LEU A 141 16.17 -12.75 33.25
CA LEU A 141 16.12 -14.20 33.05
C LEU A 141 17.54 -14.80 33.10
N ASN A 142 18.50 -14.19 32.43
CA ASN A 142 19.89 -14.63 32.43
C ASN A 142 20.49 -14.61 33.85
N ASP A 143 20.24 -13.55 34.61
CA ASP A 143 20.65 -13.42 36.01
C ASP A 143 19.98 -14.48 36.88
N LEU A 144 18.68 -14.76 36.67
CA LEU A 144 17.96 -15.80 37.40
C LEU A 144 18.56 -17.17 37.10
N LEU A 145 18.78 -17.50 35.82
CA LEU A 145 19.40 -18.75 35.41
C LEU A 145 20.79 -18.91 36.01
N GLN A 146 21.60 -17.85 35.98
CA GLN A 146 22.94 -17.86 36.58
C GLN A 146 22.89 -18.09 38.11
N ARG A 147 21.95 -17.44 38.81
CA ARG A 147 21.77 -17.65 40.26
C ARG A 147 21.27 -19.06 40.58
N SER A 148 20.39 -19.61 39.76
CA SER A 148 19.88 -20.97 39.89
C SER A 148 20.99 -22.02 39.68
N GLU A 149 21.83 -21.84 38.67
CA GLU A 149 23.00 -22.69 38.42
C GLU A 149 24.03 -22.63 39.56
N ALA A 150 24.24 -21.44 40.14
CA ALA A 150 25.12 -21.27 41.30
C ALA A 150 24.55 -21.92 42.58
N ALA A 151 23.23 -22.06 42.68
CA ALA A 151 22.56 -22.67 43.82
C ALA A 151 22.48 -24.21 43.71
N SER A 152 22.38 -24.75 42.49
CA SER A 152 22.38 -26.20 42.24
C SER A 152 22.80 -26.50 40.80
N GLU A 153 23.79 -27.37 40.66
CA GLU A 153 24.33 -27.79 39.35
C GLU A 153 23.32 -28.61 38.52
N ASP A 154 22.33 -29.22 39.18
CA ASP A 154 21.25 -30.01 38.57
C ASP A 154 20.22 -29.14 37.82
N VAL A 155 20.24 -27.81 38.00
CA VAL A 155 19.28 -26.86 37.42
C VAL A 155 19.79 -26.26 36.10
N ARG A 156 20.99 -26.66 35.64
CA ARG A 156 21.58 -26.14 34.40
C ARG A 156 20.76 -26.54 33.18
N LEU A 157 20.19 -25.54 32.52
CA LEU A 157 19.48 -25.73 31.25
C LEU A 157 20.48 -26.02 30.13
N SER A 158 20.10 -26.86 29.18
CA SER A 158 20.85 -26.98 27.93
C SER A 158 20.78 -25.67 27.14
N ASP A 159 21.80 -25.37 26.34
CA ASP A 159 21.82 -24.16 25.50
C ASP A 159 20.60 -24.09 24.57
N ALA A 160 20.16 -25.24 24.05
CA ALA A 160 18.96 -25.34 23.21
C ALA A 160 17.68 -24.99 23.97
N LEU A 161 17.52 -25.46 25.21
CA LEU A 161 16.35 -25.16 26.02
C LEU A 161 16.35 -23.71 26.49
N ARG A 162 17.52 -23.16 26.85
CA ARG A 162 17.68 -21.74 27.17
C ARG A 162 17.31 -20.86 25.98
N ALA A 163 17.80 -21.19 24.78
CA ALA A 163 17.47 -20.45 23.56
C ALA A 163 15.97 -20.49 23.25
N SER A 164 15.32 -21.64 23.46
CA SER A 164 13.86 -21.81 23.29
C SER A 164 13.05 -20.98 24.29
N ILE A 165 13.47 -20.90 25.56
CA ILE A 165 12.79 -20.06 26.56
C ILE A 165 12.97 -18.58 26.20
N VAL A 166 14.20 -18.14 25.91
CA VAL A 166 14.47 -16.74 25.55
C VAL A 166 13.65 -16.31 24.33
N SER A 167 13.56 -17.15 23.29
CA SER A 167 12.77 -16.81 22.09
C SER A 167 11.28 -16.69 22.35
N THR A 168 10.74 -17.36 23.38
CA THR A 168 9.32 -17.23 23.76
C THR A 168 8.99 -15.96 24.52
N ILE A 169 9.99 -15.30 25.12
CA ILE A 169 9.81 -14.08 25.92
C ILE A 169 10.40 -12.82 25.25
N ASP A 170 11.16 -12.95 24.17
CA ASP A 170 11.67 -11.83 23.37
C ASP A 170 10.66 -11.43 22.29
N TYR A 171 9.71 -10.60 22.70
CA TYR A 171 8.57 -10.20 21.87
C TYR A 171 8.97 -9.24 20.75
N ASP A 172 10.00 -8.42 20.98
CA ASP A 172 10.61 -7.56 19.96
C ASP A 172 11.16 -8.39 18.83
N ARG A 173 11.95 -9.42 19.16
CA ARG A 173 12.51 -10.32 18.18
C ARG A 173 11.42 -11.04 17.40
N GLN A 174 10.36 -11.52 18.05
CA GLN A 174 9.23 -12.15 17.36
C GLN A 174 8.59 -11.20 16.33
N LEU A 175 8.36 -9.95 16.69
CA LEU A 175 7.80 -8.95 15.77
C LEU A 175 8.76 -8.61 14.62
N VAL A 176 10.05 -8.44 14.92
CA VAL A 176 11.09 -8.16 13.92
C VAL A 176 11.22 -9.32 12.93
N GLU A 177 11.28 -10.57 13.41
CA GLU A 177 11.36 -11.76 12.57
C GLU A 177 10.09 -11.94 11.73
N ALA A 178 8.90 -11.77 12.31
CA ALA A 178 7.65 -11.82 11.55
C ALA A 178 7.59 -10.75 10.45
N THR A 179 8.03 -9.52 10.77
CA THR A 179 8.09 -8.40 9.82
C THR A 179 9.06 -8.71 8.66
N ALA A 180 10.26 -9.19 8.98
CA ALA A 180 11.29 -9.52 8.00
C ALA A 180 10.86 -10.69 7.10
N ASN A 181 10.32 -11.76 7.68
CA ASN A 181 9.87 -12.95 6.96
C ASN A 181 8.67 -12.65 6.06
N ALA A 182 7.77 -11.76 6.49
CA ALA A 182 6.63 -11.32 5.69
C ALA A 182 7.05 -10.55 4.43
N GLY A 183 8.09 -9.72 4.51
CA GLY A 183 8.61 -8.93 3.38
C GLY A 183 7.67 -7.87 2.80
N VAL A 184 6.45 -7.73 3.33
CA VAL A 184 5.39 -6.82 2.86
C VAL A 184 4.85 -5.90 3.97
N VAL A 185 5.56 -5.78 5.09
CA VAL A 185 5.14 -4.96 6.24
C VAL A 185 5.72 -3.55 6.15
N TYR A 186 4.88 -2.55 6.39
CA TYR A 186 5.22 -1.13 6.39
C TYR A 186 4.93 -0.55 7.77
N ASN A 187 5.89 0.16 8.34
CA ASN A 187 5.75 0.72 9.69
C ASN A 187 5.77 2.25 9.65
N GLY A 188 4.91 2.84 10.46
CA GLY A 188 4.87 4.26 10.68
C GLY A 188 6.08 4.78 11.46
N ILE A 189 6.46 6.01 11.17
CA ILE A 189 7.31 6.83 12.03
C ILE A 189 6.57 8.09 12.44
N ARG A 190 7.02 8.72 13.51
CA ARG A 190 6.55 10.02 13.93
C ARG A 190 7.71 11.01 13.90
N LEU A 191 7.54 12.10 13.16
CA LEU A 191 8.45 13.22 13.23
C LEU A 191 8.04 14.08 14.43
N SER A 192 9.01 14.40 15.30
CA SER A 192 8.80 15.11 16.57
C SER A 192 9.77 16.30 16.70
N ASP A 193 9.44 17.26 17.57
CA ASP A 193 10.34 18.34 17.98
C ASP A 193 10.47 18.39 19.50
N GLU A 194 11.36 19.25 20.02
CA GLU A 194 11.61 19.37 21.46
C GLU A 194 10.33 19.60 22.29
N ARG A 195 9.32 20.27 21.72
CA ARG A 195 8.05 20.58 22.43
C ARG A 195 7.16 19.35 22.59
N ASP A 196 7.41 18.30 21.83
CA ASP A 196 6.71 17.01 21.96
C ASP A 196 7.25 16.18 23.15
N TYR A 197 8.36 16.60 23.78
CA TYR A 197 8.98 15.89 24.90
C TYR A 197 8.98 16.72 26.19
N PRO A 198 8.82 16.07 27.36
CA PRO A 198 9.14 16.70 28.64
C PRO A 198 10.65 17.03 28.74
N ASP A 199 11.00 18.14 29.40
CA ASP A 199 12.39 18.61 29.54
C ASP A 199 13.38 17.53 30.02
N HIS A 200 12.95 16.66 30.93
CA HIS A 200 13.78 15.59 31.50
C HIS A 200 14.03 14.40 30.56
N ALA A 201 13.27 14.29 29.46
CA ALA A 201 13.40 13.22 28.47
C ALA A 201 14.25 13.64 27.28
N LEU A 202 14.47 14.95 27.05
CA LEU A 202 15.20 15.47 25.89
C LEU A 202 16.58 14.84 25.73
N SER A 203 17.36 14.76 26.80
CA SER A 203 18.71 14.17 26.78
C SER A 203 18.74 12.72 26.32
N GLN A 204 17.64 11.96 26.50
CA GLN A 204 17.54 10.56 26.11
C GLN A 204 17.22 10.42 24.62
N VAL A 205 16.59 11.43 24.00
CA VAL A 205 16.16 11.40 22.59
C VAL A 205 17.03 12.25 21.67
N GLU A 206 18.02 12.99 22.19
CA GLU A 206 18.94 13.84 21.41
C GLU A 206 19.60 13.11 20.23
N HIS A 207 19.94 11.84 20.39
CA HIS A 207 20.55 11.04 19.32
C HIS A 207 19.61 10.84 18.12
N ARG A 208 18.28 10.93 18.30
CA ARG A 208 17.26 10.72 17.26
C ARG A 208 17.17 11.85 16.22
N LYS A 209 17.89 12.96 16.43
CA LYS A 209 18.02 14.06 15.46
C LYS A 209 19.14 13.88 14.46
N THR A 210 19.98 12.87 14.66
CA THR A 210 21.21 12.67 13.88
C THR A 210 20.95 11.90 12.58
N LEU A 211 21.80 12.12 11.58
CA LEU A 211 21.81 11.28 10.39
C LEU A 211 22.23 9.83 10.70
N GLU A 212 22.99 9.61 11.76
CA GLU A 212 23.32 8.26 12.23
C GLU A 212 22.04 7.49 12.63
N TRP A 213 21.14 8.13 13.37
CA TRP A 213 19.84 7.55 13.69
C TRP A 213 19.00 7.28 12.43
N HIS A 214 18.89 8.27 11.54
CA HIS A 214 18.22 8.09 10.24
C HIS A 214 18.75 6.87 9.46
N ASN A 215 20.07 6.71 9.42
CA ASN A 215 20.75 5.61 8.73
C ASN A 215 20.53 4.27 9.43
N ALA A 216 20.41 4.25 10.77
CA ALA A 216 20.09 3.06 11.54
C ALA A 216 18.67 2.54 11.26
N LEU A 217 17.72 3.43 10.90
CA LEU A 217 16.31 3.07 10.66
C LEU A 217 16.07 2.38 9.31
N LYS A 218 15.73 3.14 8.25
CA LYS A 218 15.48 2.61 6.91
C LYS A 218 15.66 3.72 5.87
N PRO A 219 16.90 4.20 5.65
CA PRO A 219 17.17 5.42 4.88
C PRO A 219 16.64 5.36 3.44
N SER A 220 16.55 4.17 2.85
CA SER A 220 15.98 3.96 1.50
C SER A 220 14.51 4.38 1.38
N SER A 221 13.78 4.52 2.49
CA SER A 221 12.38 4.95 2.49
C SER A 221 12.23 6.46 2.34
N ALA A 222 13.25 7.24 2.72
CA ALA A 222 13.25 8.69 2.57
C ALA A 222 13.51 9.10 1.12
N VAL A 223 12.95 10.25 0.74
CA VAL A 223 13.22 10.91 -0.54
C VAL A 223 14.21 12.03 -0.30
N GLU A 224 15.27 12.09 -1.10
CA GLU A 224 16.23 13.18 -1.02
C GLU A 224 15.76 14.34 -1.89
N MET A 225 15.51 15.49 -1.27
CA MET A 225 15.02 16.68 -1.97
C MET A 225 16.17 17.65 -2.25
N LYS A 226 16.20 18.19 -3.48
CA LYS A 226 17.11 19.28 -3.84
C LYS A 226 16.90 20.46 -2.88
N PRO A 227 17.95 21.21 -2.48
CA PRO A 227 17.85 22.29 -1.50
C PRO A 227 16.74 23.31 -1.79
N GLU A 228 16.52 23.65 -3.06
CA GLU A 228 15.52 24.66 -3.45
C GLU A 228 14.08 24.16 -3.39
N VAL A 229 13.88 22.86 -3.46
CA VAL A 229 12.57 22.23 -3.21
C VAL A 229 12.39 22.01 -1.71
N ARG A 230 13.43 21.53 -1.03
CA ARG A 230 13.43 21.27 0.42
C ARG A 230 13.03 22.51 1.23
N LYS A 231 13.53 23.70 0.88
CA LYS A 231 13.17 24.98 1.52
C LYS A 231 11.68 25.36 1.40
N LYS A 232 10.95 24.76 0.46
CA LYS A 232 9.52 25.03 0.21
C LYS A 232 8.61 24.03 0.93
N ILE A 233 9.17 23.05 1.63
CA ILE A 233 8.42 22.08 2.43
C ILE A 233 8.21 22.70 3.81
N HIS A 234 6.96 22.97 4.16
CA HIS A 234 6.59 23.67 5.40
C HIS A 234 6.61 22.78 6.63
N TYR A 235 6.20 21.52 6.47
CA TYR A 235 6.17 20.56 7.56
C TYR A 235 7.57 19.96 7.76
N GLU A 236 8.21 20.32 8.87
CA GLU A 236 9.52 19.82 9.26
C GLU A 236 9.65 19.73 10.77
N LYS A 237 10.37 18.70 11.23
CA LYS A 237 10.60 18.40 12.64
C LYS A 237 11.94 17.69 12.78
N GLU A 238 12.57 17.79 13.94
CA GLU A 238 13.99 17.46 14.10
C GLU A 238 14.28 16.03 14.54
N TYR A 239 13.31 15.33 15.14
CA TYR A 239 13.46 13.97 15.66
C TYR A 239 12.69 12.99 14.78
N ILE A 240 13.27 11.82 14.50
CA ILE A 240 12.53 10.67 13.96
C ILE A 240 12.26 9.71 15.11
N ASP A 241 10.98 9.45 15.37
CA ASP A 241 10.49 8.65 16.47
C ASP A 241 9.44 7.63 16.01
N GLY A 242 8.81 6.93 16.95
CA GLY A 242 7.72 5.99 16.72
C GLY A 242 8.17 4.64 16.18
N ILE A 243 9.49 4.39 16.09
CA ILE A 243 10.06 3.11 15.69
C ILE A 243 11.49 2.94 16.22
N PHE A 244 11.88 1.69 16.49
CA PHE A 244 13.26 1.31 16.84
C PHE A 244 13.99 0.65 15.65
N PRO A 245 15.35 0.73 15.57
CA PRO A 245 16.10 0.37 14.36
C PRO A 245 15.91 -1.07 13.84
N PRO A 246 15.97 -2.13 14.69
CA PRO A 246 15.71 -3.50 14.23
C PRO A 246 14.39 -3.67 13.47
N LEU A 247 13.29 -3.08 13.99
CA LEU A 247 12.00 -3.17 13.34
C LEU A 247 11.97 -2.35 12.05
N ALA A 248 12.50 -1.12 12.06
CA ALA A 248 12.56 -0.29 10.86
C ALA A 248 13.33 -0.98 9.72
N GLN A 249 14.43 -1.67 10.03
CA GLN A 249 15.23 -2.42 9.05
C GLN A 249 14.47 -3.65 8.53
N ALA A 250 13.71 -4.33 9.37
CA ALA A 250 12.86 -5.45 8.97
C ALA A 250 11.69 -5.02 8.07
N SER A 251 11.14 -3.80 8.26
CA SER A 251 10.08 -3.26 7.42
C SER A 251 10.49 -3.17 5.95
N LYS A 252 9.52 -3.36 5.05
CA LYS A 252 9.66 -3.10 3.61
C LYS A 252 9.99 -1.64 3.34
N ALA A 253 9.28 -0.73 4.00
CA ALA A 253 9.58 0.70 4.03
C ALA A 253 8.93 1.35 5.27
N ILE A 254 9.38 2.58 5.58
CA ILE A 254 8.83 3.43 6.64
C ILE A 254 8.31 4.76 6.09
N GLY A 255 7.29 5.33 6.72
CA GLY A 255 6.68 6.60 6.33
C GLY A 255 5.97 7.26 7.50
N HIS A 256 5.71 8.56 7.43
CA HIS A 256 5.23 9.28 8.60
C HIS A 256 3.74 9.06 8.89
N LEU A 257 3.38 9.08 10.18
CA LEU A 257 2.01 9.07 10.69
C LEU A 257 1.56 10.47 11.13
N ASN A 258 2.38 11.50 10.91
CA ASN A 258 2.07 12.86 11.34
C ASN A 258 0.81 13.42 10.68
N ILE A 259 -0.21 13.67 11.49
CA ILE A 259 -1.46 14.33 11.10
C ILE A 259 -1.68 15.50 12.07
N PRO A 260 -1.03 16.66 11.84
CA PRO A 260 -1.21 17.83 12.69
C PRO A 260 -2.63 18.38 12.54
N PRO A 261 -3.40 18.55 13.64
CA PRO A 261 -4.70 19.19 13.56
C PRO A 261 -4.55 20.70 13.29
N ASN A 262 -5.61 21.32 12.76
CA ASN A 262 -5.70 22.78 12.69
C ASN A 262 -5.80 23.39 14.11
N SER A 263 -5.75 24.72 14.20
CA SER A 263 -5.82 25.46 15.49
C SER A 263 -7.05 25.15 16.34
N ASP A 264 -8.13 24.65 15.73
CA ASP A 264 -9.37 24.24 16.39
C ASP A 264 -9.44 22.73 16.70
N GLY A 265 -8.35 22.00 16.51
CA GLY A 265 -8.26 20.56 16.76
C GLY A 265 -8.81 19.69 15.63
N VAL A 266 -9.41 20.26 14.59
CA VAL A 266 -9.97 19.48 13.48
C VAL A 266 -8.89 19.22 12.42
N ILE A 267 -8.80 17.96 11.97
CA ILE A 267 -7.92 17.57 10.87
C ILE A 267 -8.62 17.89 9.55
N ARG A 268 -8.01 18.77 8.75
CA ARG A 268 -8.52 19.11 7.40
C ARG A 268 -7.53 18.83 6.29
N GLU A 269 -6.25 18.70 6.62
CA GLU A 269 -5.18 18.42 5.68
C GLU A 269 -4.18 17.43 6.26
N ILE A 270 -3.54 16.67 5.37
CA ILE A 270 -2.47 15.74 5.72
C ILE A 270 -1.22 16.17 4.95
N PRO A 271 -0.07 16.35 5.63
CA PRO A 271 1.20 16.64 4.96
C PRO A 271 1.58 15.53 3.98
N LEU A 272 1.85 15.88 2.71
CA LEU A 272 2.37 14.93 1.72
C LEU A 272 3.86 14.61 1.93
N LEU A 273 4.58 15.52 2.58
CA LEU A 273 6.02 15.41 2.85
C LEU A 273 6.31 16.02 4.21
N TYR A 274 7.13 15.33 4.99
CA TYR A 274 7.67 15.81 6.25
C TYR A 274 9.20 15.86 6.18
N GLY A 275 9.78 17.03 6.40
CA GLY A 275 11.22 17.22 6.40
C GLY A 275 11.87 16.77 7.71
N PHE A 276 13.01 16.08 7.61
CA PHE A 276 13.81 15.70 8.77
C PHE A 276 14.87 16.77 9.08
N GLY A 277 14.64 17.58 10.11
CA GLY A 277 15.49 18.72 10.46
C GLY A 277 15.75 19.62 9.25
N LYS A 278 16.97 20.13 9.08
CA LYS A 278 17.38 20.85 7.86
C LYS A 278 18.04 19.94 6.80
N ASN A 279 17.95 18.63 6.98
CA ASN A 279 18.53 17.65 6.06
C ASN A 279 17.73 17.59 4.75
N PRO A 280 18.34 17.11 3.65
CA PRO A 280 17.65 16.95 2.38
C PRO A 280 16.61 15.81 2.41
N GLN A 281 16.70 14.88 3.36
CA GLN A 281 15.76 13.79 3.53
C GLN A 281 14.37 14.28 3.96
N VAL A 282 13.36 13.78 3.25
CA VAL A 282 11.95 13.96 3.58
C VAL A 282 11.24 12.61 3.56
N TYR A 283 10.22 12.49 4.41
CA TYR A 283 9.41 11.29 4.50
C TYR A 283 8.04 11.55 3.89
N LEU A 284 7.53 10.55 3.16
CA LEU A 284 6.15 10.51 2.67
C LEU A 284 5.23 10.01 3.81
N PRO A 285 3.93 10.33 3.79
CA PRO A 285 2.98 9.65 4.66
C PRO A 285 3.01 8.15 4.36
N ILE A 286 2.80 7.32 5.38
CA ILE A 286 2.96 5.87 5.26
C ILE A 286 2.17 5.28 4.09
N SER A 287 0.94 5.73 3.87
CA SER A 287 0.08 5.30 2.78
C SER A 287 0.70 5.59 1.40
N LEU A 288 1.21 6.80 1.19
CA LEU A 288 1.86 7.18 -0.08
C LEU A 288 3.17 6.44 -0.29
N ARG A 289 3.95 6.21 0.78
CA ARG A 289 5.15 5.38 0.72
C ARG A 289 4.82 3.94 0.32
N THR A 290 3.76 3.36 0.89
CA THR A 290 3.28 2.03 0.54
C THR A 290 2.90 1.96 -0.94
N VAL A 291 2.11 2.90 -1.45
CA VAL A 291 1.73 2.94 -2.88
C VAL A 291 2.96 3.08 -3.78
N ALA A 292 3.88 4.00 -3.47
CA ALA A 292 5.12 4.16 -4.24
C ALA A 292 5.97 2.87 -4.25
N SER A 293 5.96 2.09 -3.16
CA SER A 293 6.63 0.79 -3.10
C SER A 293 5.89 -0.30 -3.89
N LEU A 294 4.56 -0.32 -3.91
CA LEU A 294 3.76 -1.23 -4.75
C LEU A 294 3.90 -0.93 -6.24
N PHE A 295 4.18 0.33 -6.58
CA PHE A 295 4.54 0.73 -7.94
C PHE A 295 5.99 0.35 -8.28
N ALA A 296 6.76 -0.10 -7.28
CA ALA A 296 8.21 -0.28 -7.36
C ALA A 296 8.94 0.96 -7.88
N THR A 297 8.49 2.15 -7.46
CA THR A 297 9.14 3.42 -7.80
C THR A 297 10.28 3.69 -6.82
N PRO A 298 11.54 3.76 -7.30
CA PRO A 298 12.68 4.13 -6.47
C PRO A 298 12.50 5.54 -5.89
N SER A 299 12.94 5.75 -4.65
CA SER A 299 12.81 7.05 -3.98
C SER A 299 13.46 8.20 -4.75
N GLY A 300 14.52 7.94 -5.52
CA GLY A 300 15.18 8.94 -6.38
C GLY A 300 14.40 9.32 -7.65
N GLU A 301 13.37 8.56 -8.03
CA GLU A 301 12.50 8.87 -9.18
C GLU A 301 11.24 9.65 -8.76
N ILE A 302 10.98 9.79 -7.47
CA ILE A 302 9.82 10.54 -6.96
C ILE A 302 10.06 12.04 -7.17
N GLU A 303 9.24 12.68 -8.00
CA GLU A 303 9.32 14.12 -8.25
C GLU A 303 8.27 14.86 -7.43
N PHE A 304 8.70 15.85 -6.65
CA PHE A 304 7.79 16.78 -6.00
C PHE A 304 7.88 18.18 -6.61
N ARG A 305 6.74 18.69 -7.07
CA ARG A 305 6.58 20.09 -7.48
C ARG A 305 5.64 20.80 -6.50
N PRO A 306 6.18 21.60 -5.56
CA PRO A 306 5.38 22.31 -4.56
C PRO A 306 4.20 23.07 -5.15
N GLY A 307 3.01 22.85 -4.58
CA GLY A 307 1.76 23.47 -5.02
C GLY A 307 1.22 22.97 -6.38
N LYS A 308 1.82 21.94 -6.98
CA LYS A 308 1.37 21.37 -8.25
C LYS A 308 1.06 19.88 -8.14
N TYR A 309 2.06 19.04 -7.89
CA TYR A 309 1.90 17.59 -7.85
C TYR A 309 3.05 16.89 -7.12
N ILE A 310 2.81 15.66 -6.72
CA ILE A 310 3.84 14.66 -6.46
C ILE A 310 3.67 13.53 -7.48
N ASP A 311 4.75 13.16 -8.15
CA ASP A 311 4.79 12.07 -9.12
C ASP A 311 5.51 10.90 -8.46
N ILE A 312 4.78 9.78 -8.29
CA ILE A 312 5.29 8.53 -7.72
C ILE A 312 5.49 7.46 -8.80
N GLY A 313 5.59 7.87 -10.06
CA GLY A 313 5.82 7.01 -11.20
C GLY A 313 4.59 6.21 -11.64
N LYS A 314 4.80 5.43 -12.69
CA LYS A 314 3.76 4.60 -13.30
C LYS A 314 3.36 3.39 -12.42
N PRO A 315 2.06 3.00 -12.38
CA PRO A 315 1.53 2.01 -11.45
C PRO A 315 2.10 0.59 -11.54
N PHE A 316 2.40 0.13 -12.76
CA PHE A 316 2.84 -1.25 -12.97
C PHE A 316 4.13 -1.28 -13.79
N LYS A 317 5.07 -2.12 -13.38
CA LYS A 317 6.36 -2.28 -14.06
C LYS A 317 6.67 -3.75 -14.24
N VAL A 318 7.23 -4.08 -15.38
CA VAL A 318 7.77 -5.41 -15.70
C VAL A 318 9.28 -5.26 -15.78
N PHE A 319 10.00 -5.98 -14.93
CA PHE A 319 11.45 -5.97 -14.85
C PHE A 319 12.00 -7.21 -15.53
N LYS A 320 13.17 -7.09 -16.14
CA LYS A 320 13.96 -8.23 -16.58
C LYS A 320 15.37 -8.11 -16.03
N ASP A 321 15.76 -9.07 -15.21
CA ASP A 321 17.12 -9.10 -14.65
C ASP A 321 18.15 -9.52 -15.71
N ASP A 322 19.43 -9.49 -15.34
CA ASP A 322 20.54 -9.81 -16.23
C ASP A 322 20.56 -11.29 -16.65
N ASP A 323 19.99 -12.18 -15.84
CA ASP A 323 19.81 -13.61 -16.14
C ASP A 323 18.58 -13.86 -17.04
N GLY A 324 17.85 -12.79 -17.38
CA GLY A 324 16.68 -12.82 -18.25
C GLY A 324 15.38 -13.21 -17.56
N ARG A 325 15.35 -13.35 -16.23
CA ARG A 325 14.14 -13.63 -15.46
C ARG A 325 13.26 -12.39 -15.40
N VAL A 326 11.96 -12.62 -15.56
CA VAL A 326 10.95 -11.56 -15.53
C VAL A 326 10.34 -11.47 -14.14
N SER A 327 10.24 -10.25 -13.61
CA SER A 327 9.54 -9.96 -12.35
C SER A 327 8.66 -8.71 -12.49
N TYR A 328 7.83 -8.44 -11.49
CA TYR A 328 6.74 -7.46 -11.57
C TYR A 328 6.76 -6.53 -10.36
N SER A 329 6.31 -5.29 -10.52
CA SER A 329 6.29 -4.30 -9.44
C SER A 329 5.33 -4.65 -8.31
N TYR A 330 4.16 -5.18 -8.67
CA TYR A 330 3.12 -5.51 -7.70
C TYR A 330 3.37 -6.91 -7.12
N PRO A 331 3.34 -7.08 -5.79
CA PRO A 331 3.52 -8.37 -5.15
C PRO A 331 2.53 -9.41 -5.69
N ASN A 332 2.92 -10.68 -5.67
CA ASN A 332 2.06 -11.80 -6.01
C ASN A 332 1.60 -11.86 -7.48
N VAL A 333 2.10 -10.96 -8.35
CA VAL A 333 1.93 -11.08 -9.80
C VAL A 333 3.01 -12.01 -10.36
N THR A 334 2.59 -13.01 -11.11
CA THR A 334 3.48 -14.00 -11.73
C THR A 334 3.45 -13.90 -13.24
N SER A 335 4.43 -14.56 -13.88
CA SER A 335 4.44 -14.70 -15.33
C SER A 335 3.24 -15.48 -15.85
N SER A 336 2.75 -16.47 -15.11
CA SER A 336 1.54 -17.22 -15.47
C SER A 336 0.31 -16.35 -15.39
N GLN A 337 0.19 -15.52 -14.34
CA GLN A 337 -0.88 -14.53 -14.23
C GLN A 337 -0.87 -13.55 -15.41
N VAL A 338 0.31 -13.03 -15.78
CA VAL A 338 0.43 -12.12 -16.92
C VAL A 338 0.09 -12.83 -18.24
N LYS A 339 0.60 -14.04 -18.48
CA LYS A 339 0.22 -14.84 -19.66
C LYS A 339 -1.29 -15.06 -19.75
N ALA A 340 -1.96 -15.33 -18.62
CA ALA A 340 -3.42 -15.48 -18.56
C ALA A 340 -4.16 -14.18 -18.93
N ILE A 341 -3.65 -13.02 -18.49
CA ILE A 341 -4.17 -11.70 -18.88
C ILE A 341 -4.00 -11.47 -20.38
N LEU A 342 -2.80 -11.71 -20.94
CA LEU A 342 -2.52 -11.51 -22.36
C LEU A 342 -3.38 -12.43 -23.23
N SER A 343 -3.51 -13.70 -22.85
CA SER A 343 -4.32 -14.70 -23.58
C SER A 343 -5.82 -14.38 -23.60
N ASN A 344 -6.29 -13.51 -22.70
CA ASN A 344 -7.68 -13.05 -22.64
C ASN A 344 -7.81 -11.55 -22.97
N ALA A 345 -6.78 -10.92 -23.52
CA ALA A 345 -6.76 -9.47 -23.81
C ALA A 345 -7.96 -9.01 -24.63
N GLU A 346 -8.31 -9.73 -25.70
CA GLU A 346 -9.47 -9.37 -26.54
C GLU A 346 -10.78 -9.38 -25.74
N LYS A 347 -10.98 -10.39 -24.88
CA LYS A 347 -12.19 -10.48 -24.04
C LYS A 347 -12.25 -9.36 -23.02
N ILE A 348 -11.11 -9.04 -22.38
CA ILE A 348 -10.99 -7.95 -21.42
C ILE A 348 -11.34 -6.61 -22.08
N LEU A 349 -10.78 -6.34 -23.26
CA LEU A 349 -10.98 -5.09 -23.97
C LEU A 349 -12.38 -4.95 -24.57
N ALA A 350 -13.06 -6.07 -24.82
CA ALA A 350 -14.42 -6.13 -25.34
C ALA A 350 -15.53 -6.02 -24.27
N LEU A 351 -15.18 -6.01 -22.98
CA LEU A 351 -16.15 -5.88 -21.88
C LEU A 351 -17.01 -4.62 -22.06
N LYS A 352 -18.32 -4.79 -22.08
CA LYS A 352 -19.28 -3.67 -22.11
C LYS A 352 -19.46 -3.07 -20.71
N PRO A 353 -19.98 -1.83 -20.60
CA PRO A 353 -20.28 -1.25 -19.30
C PRO A 353 -21.13 -2.19 -18.42
N ASN A 354 -20.69 -2.34 -17.17
CA ASN A 354 -21.23 -3.21 -16.12
C ASN A 354 -21.06 -4.72 -16.33
N GLU A 355 -20.27 -5.14 -17.32
CA GLU A 355 -19.84 -6.54 -17.46
C GLU A 355 -18.56 -6.82 -16.64
N SER A 356 -18.40 -8.08 -16.23
CA SER A 356 -17.21 -8.59 -15.56
C SER A 356 -16.80 -9.95 -16.10
N ILE A 357 -15.52 -10.26 -15.99
CA ILE A 357 -14.94 -11.56 -16.30
C ILE A 357 -13.93 -11.95 -15.21
N THR A 358 -14.00 -13.19 -14.75
CA THR A 358 -12.95 -13.81 -13.94
C THR A 358 -12.02 -14.57 -14.89
N LEU A 359 -10.71 -14.36 -14.76
CA LEU A 359 -9.71 -15.04 -15.59
C LEU A 359 -9.02 -16.18 -14.84
N SER A 360 -8.83 -16.02 -13.54
CA SER A 360 -8.20 -17.02 -12.69
C SER A 360 -8.75 -16.97 -11.27
N SER A 361 -8.77 -18.13 -10.62
CA SER A 361 -8.93 -18.32 -9.19
C SER A 361 -7.57 -18.34 -8.49
N TYR A 362 -7.59 -18.25 -7.16
CA TYR A 362 -6.39 -18.45 -6.35
C TYR A 362 -5.81 -19.86 -6.53
N LEU A 363 -4.53 -19.94 -6.86
CA LEU A 363 -3.77 -21.17 -6.96
C LEU A 363 -2.35 -20.96 -6.46
N LYS A 364 -1.96 -21.74 -5.46
CA LYS A 364 -0.58 -21.92 -4.99
C LYS A 364 -0.06 -23.28 -5.41
N ILE A 365 1.25 -23.36 -5.55
CA ILE A 365 1.98 -24.61 -5.65
C ILE A 365 3.02 -24.70 -4.55
N GLY A 366 3.34 -25.91 -4.12
CA GLY A 366 4.35 -26.15 -3.10
C GLY A 366 5.03 -27.50 -3.26
N ARG A 367 6.02 -27.77 -2.40
CA ARG A 367 6.57 -29.11 -2.20
C ARG A 367 6.51 -29.53 -0.75
N GLN A 368 6.13 -30.78 -0.52
CA GLN A 368 6.12 -31.38 0.81
C GLN A 368 6.75 -32.77 0.74
N ASN A 369 7.80 -33.01 1.53
CA ASN A 369 8.59 -34.24 1.49
C ASN A 369 9.14 -34.55 0.09
N GLY A 370 9.48 -33.51 -0.67
CA GLY A 370 9.94 -33.60 -2.05
C GLY A 370 8.83 -33.71 -3.10
N GLU A 371 7.58 -33.95 -2.70
CA GLU A 371 6.46 -34.14 -3.62
C GLU A 371 5.71 -32.83 -3.93
N PRO A 372 5.43 -32.52 -5.20
CA PRO A 372 4.68 -31.33 -5.59
C PRO A 372 3.22 -31.44 -5.17
N TYR A 373 2.63 -30.32 -4.77
CA TYR A 373 1.19 -30.19 -4.55
C TYR A 373 0.69 -28.84 -5.07
N ALA A 374 -0.61 -28.75 -5.35
CA ALA A 374 -1.29 -27.49 -5.61
C ALA A 374 -2.34 -27.24 -4.52
N TYR A 375 -2.65 -25.97 -4.27
CA TYR A 375 -3.66 -25.57 -3.30
C TYR A 375 -4.51 -24.45 -3.89
N MET A 376 -5.83 -24.63 -3.85
CA MET A 376 -6.82 -23.64 -4.25
C MET A 376 -7.83 -23.46 -3.11
N HIS A 377 -8.74 -22.49 -3.23
CA HIS A 377 -9.79 -22.31 -2.23
C HIS A 377 -10.68 -23.54 -2.04
N CYS A 378 -10.86 -24.34 -3.10
CA CYS A 378 -11.67 -25.56 -3.10
C CYS A 378 -10.95 -26.79 -2.51
N GLY A 379 -9.66 -26.73 -2.20
CA GLY A 379 -8.96 -27.86 -1.60
C GLY A 379 -7.47 -27.97 -1.92
N TRP A 380 -6.87 -29.02 -1.36
CA TRP A 380 -5.46 -29.38 -1.52
C TRP A 380 -5.32 -30.54 -2.51
N PHE A 381 -4.52 -30.35 -3.55
CA PHE A 381 -4.30 -31.32 -4.63
C PHE A 381 -2.92 -31.97 -4.48
N PRO A 382 -2.83 -33.25 -4.06
CA PRO A 382 -1.56 -33.97 -4.01
C PRO A 382 -0.98 -34.20 -5.41
N ARG A 383 0.26 -34.68 -5.45
CA ARG A 383 1.01 -34.93 -6.69
C ARG A 383 0.20 -35.71 -7.73
N GLU A 384 -0.48 -36.77 -7.33
CA GLU A 384 -1.24 -37.65 -8.22
C GLU A 384 -2.33 -36.87 -8.97
N LEU A 385 -3.02 -35.97 -8.27
CA LEU A 385 -4.02 -35.09 -8.87
C LEU A 385 -3.39 -34.02 -9.75
N VAL A 386 -2.33 -33.37 -9.29
CA VAL A 386 -1.59 -32.39 -10.09
C VAL A 386 -1.12 -33.01 -11.40
N ASP A 387 -0.59 -34.24 -11.34
CA ASP A 387 -0.04 -34.93 -12.50
C ASP A 387 -1.11 -35.26 -13.54
N VAL A 388 -2.29 -35.71 -13.09
CA VAL A 388 -3.44 -36.04 -13.93
C VAL A 388 -4.11 -34.79 -14.49
N LEU A 389 -4.36 -33.77 -13.67
CA LEU A 389 -5.02 -32.53 -14.09
C LEU A 389 -4.19 -31.78 -15.13
N ALA A 390 -2.88 -31.72 -14.97
CA ALA A 390 -2.00 -31.07 -15.94
C ALA A 390 -1.82 -31.86 -17.25
N ALA A 391 -2.15 -33.16 -17.27
CA ALA A 391 -2.19 -33.97 -18.49
C ALA A 391 -3.58 -34.04 -19.14
N ALA A 392 -4.61 -33.61 -18.43
CA ALA A 392 -6.00 -33.70 -18.86
C ALA A 392 -6.34 -32.70 -19.98
N ASP A 393 -7.28 -33.09 -20.84
CA ASP A 393 -7.93 -32.18 -21.78
C ASP A 393 -8.94 -31.29 -21.04
N MET A 394 -8.43 -30.23 -20.42
CA MET A 394 -9.25 -29.32 -19.61
C MET A 394 -10.30 -28.56 -20.41
N ARG A 395 -10.07 -28.32 -21.71
CA ARG A 395 -11.10 -27.71 -22.58
C ARG A 395 -12.30 -28.64 -22.71
N GLY A 396 -12.05 -29.91 -23.01
CA GLY A 396 -13.13 -30.88 -23.07
C GLY A 396 -13.77 -31.23 -21.72
N VAL A 397 -13.16 -30.89 -20.58
CA VAL A 397 -13.80 -30.95 -19.25
C VAL A 397 -14.73 -29.75 -19.04
N LEU A 398 -14.28 -28.54 -19.41
CA LEU A 398 -15.09 -27.32 -19.35
C LEU A 398 -16.32 -27.37 -20.27
N ASP A 399 -16.22 -28.08 -21.40
CA ASP A 399 -17.29 -28.22 -22.39
C ASP A 399 -18.24 -29.40 -22.14
N MET A 400 -18.08 -30.15 -21.04
CA MET A 400 -18.94 -31.29 -20.68
C MET A 400 -20.41 -30.88 -20.55
N ASP A 401 -21.39 -31.72 -20.89
CA ASP A 401 -22.80 -31.43 -20.61
C ASP A 401 -23.15 -31.72 -19.13
N VAL A 402 -24.12 -31.00 -18.57
CA VAL A 402 -24.58 -31.24 -17.19
C VAL A 402 -25.10 -32.68 -17.04
N GLY A 403 -24.72 -33.35 -15.96
CA GLY A 403 -25.01 -34.75 -15.67
C GLY A 403 -24.06 -35.75 -16.34
N THR A 404 -23.06 -35.29 -17.08
CA THR A 404 -22.05 -36.18 -17.69
C THR A 404 -20.85 -36.40 -16.78
N ARG A 405 -20.18 -37.54 -16.98
CA ARG A 405 -18.94 -37.94 -16.30
C ARG A 405 -17.86 -38.22 -17.34
N ARG A 406 -16.64 -37.81 -17.03
CA ARG A 406 -15.43 -38.07 -17.81
C ARG A 406 -14.33 -38.58 -16.89
N ASP A 407 -13.78 -39.74 -17.22
CA ASP A 407 -12.64 -40.28 -16.49
C ASP A 407 -11.35 -39.62 -16.98
N LEU A 408 -10.55 -39.10 -16.05
CA LEU A 408 -9.23 -38.51 -16.32
C LEU A 408 -8.12 -39.57 -16.17
N SER A 409 -8.34 -40.55 -15.30
CA SER A 409 -7.51 -41.75 -15.10
C SER A 409 -8.40 -42.90 -14.61
N PRO A 410 -7.90 -44.14 -14.44
CA PRO A 410 -8.70 -45.26 -13.94
C PRO A 410 -9.37 -45.02 -12.58
N GLU A 411 -8.80 -44.15 -11.74
CA GLU A 411 -9.29 -43.88 -10.38
C GLU A 411 -9.77 -42.44 -10.19
N ILE A 412 -9.56 -41.56 -11.17
CA ILE A 412 -9.90 -40.14 -11.07
C ILE A 412 -10.89 -39.78 -12.17
N SER A 413 -12.01 -39.18 -11.78
CA SER A 413 -13.06 -38.75 -12.71
C SER A 413 -13.59 -37.37 -12.36
N VAL A 414 -14.00 -36.63 -13.38
CA VAL A 414 -14.75 -35.39 -13.21
C VAL A 414 -16.17 -35.61 -13.69
N SER A 415 -17.14 -35.13 -12.92
CA SER A 415 -18.53 -35.03 -13.34
C SER A 415 -18.97 -33.58 -13.37
N ARG A 416 -19.84 -33.22 -14.31
CA ARG A 416 -20.47 -31.90 -14.33
C ARG A 416 -21.81 -32.00 -13.61
N ASP A 417 -21.86 -31.54 -12.37
CA ASP A 417 -23.04 -31.69 -11.50
C ASP A 417 -24.11 -30.63 -11.82
N SER A 418 -23.68 -29.39 -12.03
CA SER A 418 -24.57 -28.25 -12.30
C SER A 418 -24.05 -27.38 -13.45
N ASP A 419 -24.77 -26.29 -13.76
CA ASP A 419 -24.27 -25.28 -14.70
C ASP A 419 -23.02 -24.56 -14.19
N MET A 420 -22.79 -24.57 -12.87
CA MET A 420 -21.74 -23.84 -12.17
C MET A 420 -20.63 -24.74 -11.64
N ASP A 421 -20.94 -26.02 -11.35
CA ASP A 421 -20.11 -26.88 -10.52
C ASP A 421 -19.69 -28.17 -11.24
N TRP A 422 -18.42 -28.50 -11.05
CA TRP A 422 -17.82 -29.77 -11.41
C TRP A 422 -17.35 -30.47 -10.15
N VAL A 423 -17.53 -31.79 -10.10
CA VAL A 423 -17.09 -32.63 -8.99
C VAL A 423 -15.97 -33.52 -9.47
N LEU A 424 -14.76 -33.29 -8.97
CA LEU A 424 -13.61 -34.16 -9.16
C LEU A 424 -13.62 -35.20 -8.03
N SER A 425 -13.75 -36.48 -8.39
CA SER A 425 -13.67 -37.60 -7.46
C SER A 425 -12.32 -38.28 -7.59
N ALA A 426 -11.66 -38.53 -6.46
CA ALA A 426 -10.36 -39.17 -6.41
C ALA A 426 -10.17 -39.98 -5.12
N PRO A 427 -9.36 -41.05 -5.12
CA PRO A 427 -9.09 -41.84 -3.92
C PRO A 427 -8.03 -41.21 -3.00
N TYR A 428 -7.52 -40.02 -3.34
CA TYR A 428 -6.43 -39.34 -2.64
C TYR A 428 -6.78 -37.87 -2.38
N GLY A 429 -6.37 -37.37 -1.20
CA GLY A 429 -6.75 -36.04 -0.71
C GLY A 429 -8.20 -36.01 -0.22
N ASP A 430 -8.98 -35.01 -0.61
CA ASP A 430 -10.43 -34.99 -0.38
C ASP A 430 -11.12 -36.01 -1.31
N GLU A 431 -12.13 -36.74 -0.81
CA GLU A 431 -12.85 -37.75 -1.61
C GLU A 431 -13.57 -37.11 -2.82
N GLU A 432 -14.03 -35.86 -2.65
CA GLU A 432 -14.68 -35.05 -3.68
C GLU A 432 -14.24 -33.58 -3.58
N TYR A 433 -13.84 -32.99 -4.72
CA TYR A 433 -13.55 -31.56 -4.84
C TYR A 433 -14.64 -30.89 -5.67
N TRP A 434 -15.26 -29.86 -5.11
CA TRP A 434 -16.26 -29.03 -5.77
C TRP A 434 -15.57 -27.82 -6.42
N LEU A 435 -15.58 -27.80 -7.75
CA LEU A 435 -14.83 -26.87 -8.58
C LEU A 435 -15.78 -25.98 -9.35
N ALA A 436 -15.60 -24.67 -9.23
CA ALA A 436 -16.25 -23.73 -10.13
C ALA A 436 -15.57 -23.76 -11.50
N LYS A 437 -16.26 -23.22 -12.52
CA LYS A 437 -15.70 -23.03 -13.86
C LYS A 437 -14.33 -22.34 -13.85
N ASP A 438 -14.18 -21.31 -13.01
CA ASP A 438 -12.95 -20.52 -12.91
C ASP A 438 -11.79 -21.33 -12.30
N ASP A 439 -12.09 -22.28 -11.40
CA ASP A 439 -11.09 -23.17 -10.81
C ASP A 439 -10.52 -24.13 -11.86
N LEU A 440 -11.39 -24.75 -12.65
CA LEU A 440 -10.99 -25.63 -13.76
C LEU A 440 -10.21 -24.88 -14.84
N ALA A 441 -10.66 -23.67 -15.19
CA ALA A 441 -9.94 -22.83 -16.14
C ALA A 441 -8.53 -22.49 -15.62
N THR A 442 -8.40 -22.21 -14.33
CA THR A 442 -7.12 -21.93 -13.66
C THR A 442 -6.20 -23.14 -13.65
N LEU A 443 -6.72 -24.32 -13.31
CA LEU A 443 -5.98 -25.58 -13.35
C LEU A 443 -5.48 -25.90 -14.77
N GLY A 444 -6.29 -25.62 -15.79
CA GLY A 444 -5.89 -25.78 -17.19
C GLY A 444 -4.81 -24.80 -17.67
N MET A 445 -4.51 -23.76 -16.90
CA MET A 445 -3.41 -22.83 -17.17
C MET A 445 -2.13 -23.15 -16.37
N LEU A 446 -2.17 -24.11 -15.45
CA LEU A 446 -1.03 -24.47 -14.62
C LEU A 446 0.07 -25.14 -15.45
N ASP A 447 1.27 -24.58 -15.41
CA ASP A 447 2.45 -25.12 -16.10
C ASP A 447 3.31 -25.93 -15.12
N LYS A 448 3.57 -27.21 -15.43
CA LYS A 448 4.37 -28.10 -14.58
C LYS A 448 5.80 -27.60 -14.40
N GLU A 449 6.34 -26.81 -15.33
CA GLU A 449 7.67 -26.23 -15.19
C GLU A 449 7.77 -25.28 -13.99
N GLU A 450 6.65 -24.72 -13.51
CA GLU A 450 6.64 -23.82 -12.36
C GLU A 450 7.03 -24.49 -11.04
N PHE A 451 6.89 -25.81 -10.93
CA PHE A 451 7.32 -26.60 -9.77
C PHE A 451 8.83 -26.82 -9.72
N GLY A 452 9.56 -26.56 -10.82
CA GLY A 452 11.01 -26.79 -10.91
C GLY A 452 11.84 -25.85 -10.04
N GLY A 453 11.27 -24.72 -9.60
CA GLY A 453 11.94 -23.71 -8.77
C GLY A 453 11.44 -23.61 -7.33
N VAL A 454 10.56 -24.50 -6.88
CA VAL A 454 9.99 -24.47 -5.53
C VAL A 454 10.75 -25.46 -4.66
N ALA A 455 11.38 -24.98 -3.57
CA ALA A 455 12.09 -25.86 -2.65
C ALA A 455 11.13 -26.63 -1.72
N ASP A 456 11.64 -27.68 -1.07
CA ASP A 456 10.83 -28.45 -0.12
C ASP A 456 10.43 -27.58 1.09
N GLY A 457 9.14 -27.59 1.43
CA GLY A 457 8.57 -26.73 2.46
C GLY A 457 8.26 -25.30 2.01
N GLU A 458 8.56 -24.93 0.77
CA GLU A 458 8.19 -23.63 0.22
C GLU A 458 6.86 -23.67 -0.54
N GLU A 459 6.17 -22.53 -0.52
CA GLU A 459 4.98 -22.25 -1.30
C GLU A 459 5.25 -21.10 -2.29
N LYS A 460 4.65 -21.19 -3.46
CA LYS A 460 4.66 -20.15 -4.48
C LYS A 460 3.24 -19.91 -4.97
N LEU A 461 2.76 -18.68 -4.85
CA LEU A 461 1.53 -18.28 -5.54
C LEU A 461 1.78 -18.29 -7.05
N VAL A 462 0.88 -18.91 -7.80
CA VAL A 462 0.89 -18.91 -9.27
C VAL A 462 -0.17 -17.97 -9.79
N PHE A 463 -1.40 -18.15 -9.34
CA PHE A 463 -2.52 -17.30 -9.71
C PHE A 463 -3.14 -16.70 -8.46
N HIS A 464 -3.43 -15.40 -8.53
CA HIS A 464 -4.35 -14.79 -7.61
C HIS A 464 -5.73 -14.77 -8.27
N THR A 465 -6.80 -14.64 -7.48
CA THR A 465 -8.14 -14.38 -8.02
C THR A 465 -8.09 -13.09 -8.81
N PHE A 466 -8.17 -13.22 -10.14
CA PHE A 466 -8.06 -12.09 -11.06
C PHE A 466 -9.37 -11.90 -11.81
N MET A 467 -10.02 -10.79 -11.48
CA MET A 467 -11.27 -10.36 -12.11
C MET A 467 -11.06 -9.02 -12.76
N VAL A 468 -11.69 -8.81 -13.92
CA VAL A 468 -11.79 -7.52 -14.57
C VAL A 468 -13.26 -7.17 -14.73
N LYS A 469 -13.64 -5.94 -14.42
CA LYS A 469 -14.96 -5.39 -14.68
C LYS A 469 -14.87 -4.04 -15.36
N ASN A 470 -15.91 -3.70 -16.11
CA ASN A 470 -16.04 -2.38 -16.71
C ASN A 470 -17.08 -1.57 -15.92
N LYS A 471 -16.66 -0.72 -14.98
CA LYS A 471 -17.58 0.17 -14.21
C LYS A 471 -17.73 1.47 -15.01
N ASP A 472 -18.90 1.67 -15.63
CA ASP A 472 -19.25 2.88 -16.40
C ASP A 472 -18.24 3.31 -17.47
N GLY A 473 -17.64 2.35 -18.19
CA GLY A 473 -16.65 2.60 -19.24
C GLY A 473 -15.20 2.52 -18.76
N VAL A 474 -14.97 2.34 -17.45
CA VAL A 474 -13.64 2.25 -16.83
C VAL A 474 -13.32 0.80 -16.47
N LEU A 475 -12.20 0.29 -16.97
CA LEU A 475 -11.72 -1.05 -16.64
C LEU A 475 -11.07 -1.05 -15.26
N LEU A 476 -11.62 -1.86 -14.36
CA LEU A 476 -11.12 -2.10 -13.01
C LEU A 476 -10.77 -3.58 -12.87
N SER A 477 -9.62 -3.88 -12.27
CA SER A 477 -9.28 -5.26 -11.92
C SER A 477 -9.06 -5.43 -10.41
N SER A 478 -9.09 -6.68 -9.96
CA SER A 478 -8.76 -7.05 -8.58
C SER A 478 -7.31 -6.78 -8.19
N ILE A 479 -6.41 -6.54 -9.17
CA ILE A 479 -5.06 -6.02 -8.92
C ILE A 479 -5.10 -4.48 -9.08
N PRO A 480 -5.03 -3.69 -7.99
CA PRO A 480 -5.32 -2.26 -8.03
C PRO A 480 -4.45 -1.43 -8.99
N VAL A 481 -3.22 -1.88 -9.29
CA VAL A 481 -2.34 -1.18 -10.23
C VAL A 481 -2.65 -1.47 -11.70
N LEU A 482 -3.40 -2.54 -11.99
CA LEU A 482 -3.82 -2.93 -13.34
C LEU A 482 -5.23 -2.39 -13.62
N ARG A 483 -5.35 -1.07 -13.72
CA ARG A 483 -6.62 -0.37 -14.03
C ARG A 483 -6.49 0.47 -15.28
N GLU A 484 -7.60 0.62 -16.00
CA GLU A 484 -7.77 1.46 -17.18
C GLU A 484 -6.57 1.43 -18.13
N GLN A 485 -5.84 2.54 -18.28
CA GLN A 485 -4.71 2.63 -19.21
C GLN A 485 -3.63 1.58 -18.94
N THR A 486 -3.32 1.30 -17.68
CA THR A 486 -2.29 0.30 -17.35
C THR A 486 -2.69 -1.08 -17.88
N LEU A 487 -3.95 -1.47 -17.67
CA LEU A 487 -4.48 -2.75 -18.14
C LEU A 487 -4.57 -2.78 -19.67
N ARG A 488 -5.04 -1.70 -20.31
CA ARG A 488 -5.12 -1.59 -21.77
C ARG A 488 -3.74 -1.67 -22.43
N GLU A 489 -2.74 -1.00 -21.87
CA GLU A 489 -1.36 -1.06 -22.37
C GLU A 489 -0.77 -2.46 -22.21
N LEU A 490 -1.07 -3.17 -21.13
CA LEU A 490 -0.64 -4.56 -20.94
C LEU A 490 -1.34 -5.50 -21.94
N CYS A 491 -2.67 -5.39 -22.09
CA CYS A 491 -3.46 -6.18 -23.04
C CYS A 491 -3.14 -5.90 -24.52
N ALA A 492 -2.43 -4.81 -24.82
CA ALA A 492 -1.98 -4.51 -26.18
C ALA A 492 -0.67 -5.24 -26.55
N LEU A 493 -0.11 -6.04 -25.64
CA LEU A 493 1.13 -6.78 -25.83
C LEU A 493 0.89 -8.28 -26.03
N GLU A 494 1.87 -8.92 -26.64
CA GLU A 494 2.03 -10.37 -26.63
C GLU A 494 3.11 -10.78 -25.64
N TRP A 495 3.13 -12.07 -25.24
CA TRP A 495 4.20 -12.58 -24.35
C TRP A 495 5.60 -12.37 -24.95
N GLY A 496 5.70 -12.42 -26.29
CA GLY A 496 6.94 -12.11 -27.02
C GLY A 496 7.47 -10.71 -26.74
N ASP A 497 6.59 -9.71 -26.56
CA ASP A 497 7.00 -8.33 -26.25
C ASP A 497 7.57 -8.20 -24.83
N ILE A 498 7.00 -8.96 -23.88
CA ILE A 498 7.50 -9.05 -22.50
C ILE A 498 8.86 -9.77 -22.49
N ALA A 499 8.96 -10.90 -23.20
CA ALA A 499 10.19 -11.65 -23.32
C ALA A 499 11.30 -10.86 -24.05
N ALA A 500 10.94 -9.93 -24.93
CA ALA A 500 11.87 -9.06 -25.66
C ALA A 500 12.40 -7.86 -24.84
N ILE A 501 11.91 -7.63 -23.62
CA ILE A 501 12.49 -6.62 -22.71
C ILE A 501 14.00 -6.89 -22.59
N LYS A 502 14.80 -5.82 -22.65
CA LYS A 502 16.25 -5.93 -22.56
C LYS A 502 16.65 -6.35 -21.12
N PRO A 503 17.56 -7.32 -20.94
CA PRO A 503 18.10 -7.63 -19.61
C PRO A 503 18.67 -6.39 -18.91
N GLY A 504 18.48 -6.31 -17.60
CA GLY A 504 18.86 -5.16 -16.77
C GLY A 504 17.97 -3.92 -16.95
N THR A 505 16.80 -4.05 -17.60
CA THR A 505 15.87 -2.94 -17.84
C THR A 505 14.45 -3.27 -17.36
N ARG A 506 13.57 -2.28 -17.44
CA ARG A 506 12.15 -2.43 -17.11
C ARG A 506 11.27 -1.71 -18.12
N ARG A 507 10.01 -2.13 -18.19
CA ARG A 507 8.94 -1.48 -18.95
C ARG A 507 7.85 -1.03 -18.00
N ASP A 508 7.44 0.24 -18.12
CA ASP A 508 6.52 0.89 -17.20
C ASP A 508 5.18 1.20 -17.88
N PHE A 509 4.07 0.83 -17.21
CA PHE A 509 2.71 0.84 -17.73
C PHE A 509 1.80 1.80 -16.94
N GLY A 510 0.94 2.53 -17.66
CA GLY A 510 -0.02 3.48 -17.09
C GLY A 510 0.42 4.94 -17.19
N LYS A 511 -0.36 5.83 -16.56
CA LYS A 511 -0.05 7.27 -16.45
C LYS A 511 0.73 7.57 -15.17
N THR A 512 1.54 8.61 -15.24
CA THR A 512 2.16 9.30 -14.09
C THR A 512 1.20 10.32 -13.50
#